data_AF-A0A9D6RG41-F1
#
_entry.id   AF-A0A9D6RG41-F1
#
_cell.length_a   1.000
_cell.length_b   1.000
_cell.length_c   1.000
_cell.angle_alpha   90.00
_cell.angle_beta   90.00
_cell.angle_gamma   90.00
#
_symmetry.space_group_name_H-M   'P 1'
#
loop_
_entity.id
_entity.type
_entity.pdbx_description
1 polymer ?
#
loop_
_entity_poly.entity_id
_entity_poly.type
_entity_poly.pdbx_seq_one_letter_code
_entity_poly.pdbx_strand_id
1 'polypeptide(L)'
;MAKTPMKDHAKKSVMIGLGLDSDGHKRVTTGKNFAMVGGTENTHDEMVEKAIKINEKLKKRGKELETVGASEFEEIANEVGLKPSPPSHRQN
;
A
#
# COMPACT_ATOMS: atom_id res chain seq x y z
N MET A 1 32.32 25.94 -13.52
CA MET A 1 31.81 24.57 -13.30
C MET A 1 30.29 24.66 -13.23
N ALA A 2 29.57 24.29 -14.29
CA ALA A 2 28.12 24.34 -14.31
C ALA A 2 27.57 23.16 -13.50
N LYS A 3 26.78 23.44 -12.46
CA LYS A 3 26.03 22.41 -11.71
C LYS A 3 24.86 21.96 -12.59
N THR A 4 24.95 20.77 -13.15
CA THR A 4 23.82 20.13 -13.84
C THR A 4 22.67 19.96 -12.84
N PRO A 5 21.44 20.44 -13.13
CA PRO A 5 20.31 20.18 -12.26
C PRO A 5 19.99 18.68 -12.35
N MET A 6 20.20 17.95 -11.26
CA MET A 6 19.68 16.58 -11.13
C MET A 6 18.17 16.67 -11.26
N LYS A 7 17.61 16.09 -12.34
CA LYS A 7 16.16 15.91 -12.47
C LYS A 7 15.72 15.04 -11.30
N ASP A 8 14.93 15.62 -10.40
CA ASP A 8 14.26 14.92 -9.32
C ASP A 8 13.29 13.91 -9.97
N HIS A 9 13.72 12.66 -10.09
CA HIS A 9 12.83 11.57 -10.47
C HIS A 9 11.90 11.35 -9.29
N ALA A 10 10.76 12.04 -9.29
CA ALA A 10 9.68 11.82 -8.33
C ALA A 10 9.44 10.30 -8.21
N LYS A 11 9.85 9.73 -7.07
CA LYS A 11 9.76 8.29 -6.82
C LYS A 11 8.29 7.92 -6.72
N LYS A 12 7.74 7.28 -7.74
CA LYS A 12 6.37 6.77 -7.69
C LYS A 12 6.33 5.54 -6.79
N SER A 13 5.55 5.61 -5.72
CA SER A 13 5.24 4.48 -4.84
C SER A 13 3.82 3.98 -5.09
N VAL A 14 3.62 2.67 -5.12
CA VAL A 14 2.30 2.05 -5.23
C VAL A 14 2.13 0.95 -4.19
N MET A 15 0.98 0.93 -3.53
CA MET A 15 0.58 -0.13 -2.59
C MET A 15 -0.21 -1.20 -3.34
N ILE A 16 0.26 -2.44 -3.31
CA ILE A 16 -0.41 -3.55 -3.99
C ILE A 16 -0.99 -4.51 -2.95
N GLY A 17 -2.29 -4.77 -3.01
CA GLY A 17 -2.98 -5.80 -2.24
C GLY A 17 -3.37 -6.97 -3.14
N LEU A 18 -3.03 -8.18 -2.71
CA LEU A 18 -3.36 -9.43 -3.41
C LEU A 18 -4.25 -10.27 -2.50
N GLY A 19 -5.52 -10.44 -2.89
CA GLY A 19 -6.41 -11.37 -2.24
C GLY A 19 -6.11 -12.78 -2.74
N LEU A 20 -5.63 -13.64 -1.84
CA LEU A 20 -5.25 -15.02 -2.15
C LEU A 20 -6.41 -16.00 -2.00
N ASP A 21 -7.51 -15.58 -1.38
CA ASP A 21 -8.77 -16.31 -1.39
C ASP A 21 -9.58 -15.93 -2.64
N SER A 22 -10.31 -16.89 -3.21
CA SER A 22 -11.12 -16.65 -4.40
C SER A 22 -12.43 -17.44 -4.30
N ASP A 23 -13.53 -16.76 -4.62
CA ASP A 23 -14.88 -17.30 -4.78
C ASP A 23 -15.23 -17.56 -6.26
N GLY A 24 -14.24 -17.52 -7.15
CA GLY A 24 -14.45 -17.62 -8.60
C GLY A 24 -14.74 -16.29 -9.29
N HIS A 25 -14.83 -15.17 -8.58
CA HIS A 25 -14.96 -13.84 -9.17
C HIS A 25 -13.62 -13.11 -9.25
N LYS A 26 -13.40 -12.41 -10.36
CA LYS A 26 -12.23 -11.54 -10.55
C LYS A 26 -12.57 -10.12 -10.09
N ARG A 27 -11.99 -9.70 -8.96
CA ARG A 27 -12.13 -8.34 -8.43
C ARG A 27 -10.84 -7.54 -8.61
N VAL A 28 -10.96 -6.31 -9.11
CA VAL A 28 -9.83 -5.40 -9.31
C VAL A 28 -10.28 -3.98 -8.98
N THR A 29 -9.59 -3.34 -8.04
CA THR A 29 -9.84 -1.95 -7.65
C THR A 29 -8.53 -1.19 -7.64
N THR A 30 -8.44 -0.09 -8.39
CA THR A 30 -7.23 0.74 -8.49
C THR A 30 -7.51 2.17 -8.05
N GLY A 31 -6.54 2.80 -7.38
CA GLY A 31 -6.57 4.21 -6.98
C GLY A 31 -5.26 4.93 -7.35
N LYS A 32 -5.12 6.19 -6.90
CA LYS A 32 -3.96 7.06 -7.24
C LYS A 32 -2.61 6.38 -6.95
N ASN A 33 -2.48 5.78 -5.77
CA ASN A 33 -1.25 5.14 -5.28
C ASN A 33 -1.49 3.71 -4.77
N PHE A 34 -2.56 3.02 -5.21
CA PHE A 34 -2.82 1.64 -4.80
C PHE A 34 -3.52 0.80 -5.86
N ALA A 35 -3.36 -0.52 -5.78
CA ALA A 35 -4.09 -1.50 -6.58
C ALA A 35 -4.42 -2.73 -5.71
N MET A 36 -5.70 -3.10 -5.64
CA MET A 36 -6.21 -4.28 -4.93
C MET A 36 -6.74 -5.27 -5.96
N VAL A 37 -6.22 -6.49 -5.95
CA VAL A 37 -6.49 -7.51 -6.96
C VAL A 37 -6.84 -8.83 -6.27
N GLY A 38 -7.95 -9.45 -6.66
CA GLY A 38 -8.41 -10.72 -6.09
C GLY A 38 -9.10 -10.57 -4.73
N GLY A 39 -9.34 -11.70 -4.07
CA GLY A 39 -10.14 -11.81 -2.85
C GLY A 39 -11.59 -12.22 -3.13
N THR A 40 -12.20 -12.94 -2.18
CA THR A 40 -13.67 -12.95 -2.02
C THR A 40 -14.19 -11.53 -1.84
N GLU A 41 -15.51 -11.33 -1.93
CA GLU A 41 -16.13 -10.01 -1.73
C GLU A 41 -15.68 -9.36 -0.43
N ASN A 42 -15.82 -10.06 0.71
CA ASN A 42 -15.46 -9.51 2.00
C ASN A 42 -13.95 -9.18 2.10
N THR A 43 -13.08 -10.08 1.63
CA THR A 43 -11.63 -9.82 1.68
C THR A 43 -11.21 -8.70 0.74
N HIS A 44 -11.81 -8.61 -0.45
CA HIS A 44 -11.54 -7.52 -1.38
C HIS A 44 -11.96 -6.17 -0.80
N ASP A 45 -13.15 -6.09 -0.23
CA ASP A 45 -13.68 -4.87 0.37
C ASP A 45 -12.83 -4.43 1.56
N GLU A 46 -12.43 -5.36 2.43
CA GLU A 46 -11.51 -5.05 3.53
C GLU A 46 -10.15 -4.51 3.04
N MET A 47 -9.60 -5.07 1.96
CA MET A 47 -8.35 -4.57 1.36
C MET A 47 -8.51 -3.15 0.82
N VAL A 48 -9.60 -2.87 0.10
CA VAL A 48 -9.90 -1.55 -0.46
C VAL A 48 -10.11 -0.53 0.64
N GLU A 49 -10.88 -0.87 1.67
CA GLU A 49 -11.13 0.01 2.82
C GLU A 49 -9.83 0.39 3.53
N LYS A 50 -8.95 -0.58 3.79
CA LYS A 50 -7.64 -0.34 4.41
C LYS A 50 -6.76 0.55 3.54
N ALA A 51 -6.73 0.34 2.23
CA ALA A 51 -5.96 1.16 1.31
C ALA A 51 -6.43 2.63 1.29
N ILE A 52 -7.75 2.86 1.36
CA ILE A 52 -8.33 4.20 1.47
C ILE A 52 -7.93 4.84 2.80
N LYS A 53 -8.11 4.13 3.93
CA LYS A 53 -7.75 4.62 5.26
C LYS A 53 -6.28 5.00 5.39
N ILE A 54 -5.38 4.23 4.81
CA ILE A 54 -3.94 4.57 4.78
C ILE A 54 -3.71 5.88 4.03
N ASN A 55 -4.31 6.05 2.86
CA ASN A 55 -4.18 7.29 2.09
C ASN A 55 -4.77 8.49 2.83
N GLU A 56 -5.89 8.34 3.53
CA GLU A 56 -6.45 9.41 4.37
C GLU A 56 -5.51 9.79 5.51
N LYS A 57 -4.90 8.81 6.18
CA LYS A 57 -3.92 9.07 7.26
C LYS A 57 -2.65 9.73 6.74
N LEU A 58 -2.14 9.29 5.59
CA LEU A 58 -1.01 9.94 4.91
C LEU A 58 -1.34 11.41 4.61
N LYS A 59 -2.50 11.67 4.01
CA LYS A 59 -2.97 13.04 3.73
C LYS A 59 -3.12 13.88 4.99
N LYS A 60 -3.67 13.32 6.08
CA LYS A 60 -3.77 14.02 7.39
C LYS A 60 -2.41 14.40 7.95
N ARG A 61 -1.37 13.61 7.68
CA ARG A 61 0.03 13.89 8.05
C ARG A 61 0.76 14.77 7.02
N GLY A 62 0.07 15.25 5.98
CA GLY A 62 0.64 16.08 4.91
C GLY A 62 1.62 15.32 4.00
N LYS A 63 1.54 13.99 3.96
CA LYS A 63 2.43 13.10 3.23
C LYS A 63 1.70 12.33 2.13
N GLU A 64 2.47 11.87 1.16
CA GLU A 64 2.02 10.92 0.15
C GLU A 64 2.81 9.60 0.30
N LEU A 65 2.35 8.54 -0.36
CA LEU A 65 3.02 7.24 -0.34
C LEU A 65 4.46 7.30 -0.89
N GLU A 66 4.75 8.30 -1.72
CA GLU A 66 6.08 8.59 -2.27
C GLU A 66 7.03 9.31 -1.29
N THR A 67 6.49 10.01 -0.29
CA THR A 67 7.27 10.80 0.68
C THR A 67 7.31 10.19 2.08
N VAL A 68 6.42 9.25 2.39
CA VAL A 68 6.39 8.57 3.69
C VAL A 68 7.56 7.60 3.83
N GLY A 69 8.21 7.61 5.00
CA GLY A 69 9.25 6.64 5.34
C GLY A 69 8.66 5.27 5.69
N ALA A 70 9.46 4.20 5.57
CA ALA A 70 9.01 2.84 5.86
C ALA A 70 8.44 2.68 7.29
N SER A 71 9.13 3.19 8.32
CA SER A 71 8.67 3.09 9.72
C SER A 71 7.36 3.83 9.98
N GLU A 72 7.15 4.97 9.32
CA GLU A 72 5.91 5.74 9.46
C GLU A 72 4.77 5.08 8.67
N PHE A 73 5.07 4.50 7.52
CA PHE A 73 4.11 3.68 6.79
C PHE A 73 3.68 2.47 7.63
N GLU A 74 4.61 1.79 8.30
CA GLU A 74 4.33 0.69 9.21
C GLU A 74 3.46 1.13 10.39
N GLU A 75 3.72 2.29 10.98
CA GLU A 75 2.88 2.86 12.03
C GLU A 75 1.44 3.07 11.53
N ILE A 76 1.28 3.72 10.37
CA ILE A 76 -0.04 3.95 9.75
C ILE A 76 -0.73 2.63 9.41
N ALA A 77 0.01 1.65 8.88
CA ALA A 77 -0.48 0.32 8.57
C ALA A 77 -0.98 -0.41 9.82
N ASN A 78 -0.21 -0.37 10.91
CA ASN A 78 -0.60 -0.93 12.20
C ASN A 78 -1.87 -0.26 12.74
N GLU A 79 -1.98 1.06 12.64
CA GLU A 79 -3.18 1.77 13.09
C GLU A 79 -4.44 1.45 12.26
N VAL A 80 -4.31 0.95 11.03
CA VAL A 80 -5.46 0.47 10.22
C VAL A 80 -5.67 -1.04 10.33
N GLY A 81 -4.91 -1.72 11.19
CA GLY A 81 -5.02 -3.16 11.42
C GLY A 81 -4.33 -4.02 10.35
N LEU A 82 -3.45 -3.42 9.53
CA LEU A 82 -2.55 -4.17 8.65
C LEU A 82 -1.42 -4.73 9.49
N LYS A 83 -1.47 -6.04 9.78
CA LYS A 83 -0.43 -6.73 10.52
C LYS A 83 0.65 -7.21 9.56
N PRO A 84 1.94 -6.98 9.84
CA PRO A 84 3.00 -7.62 9.07
C PRO A 84 2.85 -9.14 9.17
N SER A 85 3.00 -9.82 8.04
CA SER A 85 3.17 -11.27 8.06
C SER A 85 4.43 -11.57 8.88
N PRO A 86 4.37 -12.44 9.89
CA PRO A 86 5.57 -12.82 10.61
C PRO A 86 6.60 -13.35 9.60
N PRO A 87 7.89 -13.01 9.75
CA PRO A 87 8.91 -13.48 8.83
C PRO A 87 8.80 -15.00 8.74
N SER A 88 8.39 -15.50 7.57
CA SER A 88 8.34 -16.93 7.32
C SER A 88 9.79 -17.39 7.33
N HIS A 89 10.22 -17.98 8.45
CA HIS A 89 11.46 -18.74 8.52
C HIS A 89 11.28 -19.89 7.52
N ARG A 90 11.70 -19.65 6.28
CA ARG A 90 11.85 -20.70 5.28
C ARG A 90 13.04 -21.53 5.78
N GLN A 91 12.77 -22.45 6.71
CA GLN A 91 13.70 -23.52 7.04
C GLN A 91 13.85 -24.34 5.77
N ASN A 92 15.00 -24.16 5.13
CA ASN A 92 15.46 -24.97 4.02
C ASN A 92 16.25 -26.15 4.58
#